data_AF-A0A960BQR1-F1
#
_entry.id   AF-A0A960BQR1-F1
#
_cell.length_a   1.000
_cell.length_b   1.000
_cell.length_c   1.000
_cell.angle_alpha   90.00
_cell.angle_beta   90.00
_cell.angle_gamma   90.00
#
_symmetry.space_group_name_H-M   'P 1'
#
loop_
_entity.id
_entity.type
_entity.pdbx_description
1 polymer ?
#
loop_
_entity_poly.entity_id
_entity_poly.type
_entity_poly.pdbx_seq_one_letter_code
_entity_poly.pdbx_strand_id
1 'polypeptide(L)'
;MSVMERRVQILIERAEYERLERVARADHRSVASVIREAIGQFLDSGADDKARALDALLAMPVDGGVGEDWDDAKRALEPTGGDYA
;
A
#
# COMPACT_ATOMS: atom_id res chain seq x y z
N MET A 1 11.17 4.33 11.64
CA MET A 1 12.24 3.70 10.84
C MET A 1 12.46 2.29 11.36
N SER A 2 12.22 1.26 10.54
CA SER A 2 12.55 -0.12 10.93
C SER A 2 14.07 -0.31 10.81
N VAL A 3 14.72 -0.70 11.92
CA VAL A 3 16.16 -0.99 11.95
C VAL A 3 16.37 -2.39 11.39
N MET A 4 17.36 -2.57 10.52
CA MET A 4 17.70 -3.88 9.98
C MET A 4 18.45 -4.71 11.03
N GLU A 5 17.78 -5.67 11.66
CA GLU A 5 18.32 -6.42 12.81
C GLU A 5 19.14 -7.66 12.41
N ARG A 6 18.94 -8.20 11.20
CA ARG A 6 19.59 -9.45 10.76
C ARG A 6 19.95 -9.44 9.29
N ARG A 7 21.18 -9.88 8.97
CA ARG A 7 21.66 -10.11 7.60
C ARG A 7 21.65 -11.61 7.30
N VAL A 8 21.04 -11.99 6.19
CA VAL A 8 20.97 -13.38 5.72
C VAL A 8 21.70 -13.49 4.38
N GLN A 9 22.42 -14.59 4.18
CA GLN A 9 22.95 -14.97 2.87
C GLN A 9 22.01 -16.02 2.27
N ILE A 10 21.56 -15.78 1.04
CA ILE A 10 20.69 -16.69 0.30
C ILE A 10 21.38 -17.06 -1.02
N LEU A 11 21.23 -18.31 -1.42
CA LEU A 11 21.64 -18.78 -2.74
C LEU A 11 20.42 -18.73 -3.66
N ILE A 12 20.59 -18.15 -4.83
CA ILE A 12 19.58 -18.09 -5.89
C ILE A 12 20.24 -18.39 -7.23
N GLU A 13 19.44 -18.77 -8.21
CA GLU A 13 19.97 -19.06 -9.54
C GLU A 13 20.53 -17.81 -10.20
N ARG A 14 21.57 -17.98 -11.01
CA ARG A 14 22.22 -16.85 -11.71
C ARG A 14 21.22 -16.05 -12.55
N ALA A 15 20.36 -16.74 -13.29
CA ALA A 15 19.36 -16.10 -14.15
C ALA A 15 18.35 -15.25 -13.34
N GLU A 16 18.02 -15.67 -12.12
CA GLU A 16 17.14 -14.94 -11.21
C GLU A 16 17.83 -13.69 -10.66
N TYR A 17 19.10 -13.82 -10.28
CA TYR A 17 19.90 -12.67 -9.84
C TYR A 17 20.03 -11.62 -10.94
N GLU A 18 20.32 -12.03 -12.18
CA GLU A 18 20.38 -11.11 -13.33
C GLU A 18 19.04 -10.40 -13.59
N ARG A 19 17.91 -11.09 -13.36
CA ARG A 19 16.58 -10.48 -13.46
C ARG A 19 16.34 -9.47 -12.34
N LEU A 20 16.74 -9.78 -11.12
CA LEU A 20 16.67 -8.85 -9.97
C LEU A 20 17.52 -7.60 -10.20
N GLU A 21 18.73 -7.74 -10.75
CA GLU A 21 19.59 -6.60 -11.06
C GLU A 21 18.97 -5.66 -12.11
N ARG A 22 18.30 -6.21 -13.14
CA ARG A 22 17.61 -5.40 -14.13
C ARG A 22 16.49 -4.57 -13.49
N VAL A 23 15.67 -5.19 -12.64
CA VAL A 23 14.58 -4.50 -11.92
C VAL A 23 15.15 -3.42 -11.00
N ALA A 24 16.13 -3.77 -10.18
CA ALA A 24 16.75 -2.84 -9.25
C ALA A 24 17.38 -1.62 -9.97
N ARG A 25 18.02 -1.84 -11.13
CA ARG A 25 18.59 -0.77 -11.94
C ARG A 25 17.51 0.13 -12.56
N ALA A 26 16.42 -0.44 -13.08
CA ALA A 26 15.32 0.34 -13.64
C ALA A 26 14.71 1.29 -12.62
N ASP A 27 14.61 0.84 -11.36
CA ASP A 27 14.01 1.61 -10.27
C ASP A 27 15.03 2.46 -9.47
N HIS A 28 16.29 2.50 -9.89
CA HIS A 28 17.39 3.16 -9.16
C HIS A 28 17.53 2.71 -7.69
N ARG A 29 17.28 1.43 -7.43
CA ARG A 29 17.29 0.81 -6.09
C ARG A 29 18.36 -0.27 -5.98
N SER A 30 18.65 -0.68 -4.75
CA SER A 30 19.48 -1.86 -4.50
C SER A 30 18.68 -3.16 -4.65
N VAL A 31 19.33 -4.25 -5.06
CA VAL A 31 18.73 -5.60 -5.10
C VAL A 31 18.15 -5.99 -3.74
N ALA A 32 18.84 -5.66 -2.65
CA ALA A 32 18.35 -5.91 -1.30
C ALA A 32 17.05 -5.16 -1.00
N SER A 33 16.88 -3.93 -1.50
CA SER A 33 15.63 -3.18 -1.37
C SER A 33 14.47 -3.79 -2.15
N VAL A 34 14.73 -4.41 -3.30
CA VAL A 34 13.71 -5.11 -4.10
C VAL A 34 13.28 -6.40 -3.39
N ILE A 35 14.25 -7.19 -2.92
CA ILE A 35 13.97 -8.45 -2.21
C ILE A 35 13.13 -8.20 -0.95
N ARG A 36 13.46 -7.18 -0.16
CA ARG A 36 12.70 -6.87 1.06
C ARG A 36 11.25 -6.49 0.77
N GLU A 37 11.02 -5.72 -0.29
CA GLU A 37 9.67 -5.37 -0.69
C GLU A 37 8.88 -6.60 -1.15
N ALA A 38 9.49 -7.46 -1.98
CA ALA A 38 8.86 -8.70 -2.41
C ALA A 38 8.53 -9.63 -1.23
N ILE A 39 9.45 -9.74 -0.25
CA ILE A 39 9.18 -10.47 1.01
C ILE A 39 8.02 -9.84 1.77
N GLY A 40 8.00 -8.50 1.89
CA GLY A 40 6.91 -7.77 2.53
C GLY A 40 5.57 -8.06 1.86
N GLN A 41 5.49 -7.94 0.53
CA GLN A 41 4.29 -8.24 -0.25
C GLN A 41 3.84 -9.70 -0.13
N PHE A 42 4.79 -10.63 -0.08
CA PHE A 42 4.49 -12.05 0.05
C PHE A 42 3.99 -12.43 1.45
N LEU A 43 4.55 -11.80 2.50
CA LEU A 43 4.20 -12.09 3.89
C LEU A 43 3.01 -11.27 4.39
N ASP A 44 2.77 -10.07 3.84
CA ASP A 44 1.53 -9.34 4.04
C ASP A 44 0.43 -9.98 3.19
N SER A 45 -0.24 -10.98 3.77
CA SER A 45 -1.54 -11.49 3.31
C SER A 45 -2.61 -10.39 3.11
N GLY A 46 -2.34 -9.17 3.60
CA GLY A 46 -3.16 -7.99 3.39
C GLY A 46 -3.12 -7.39 1.97
N ALA A 47 -2.22 -7.82 1.07
CA ALA A 47 -2.29 -7.41 -0.34
C ALA A 47 -3.58 -7.95 -1.01
N ASP A 48 -3.97 -9.19 -0.69
CA ASP A 48 -5.25 -9.76 -1.10
C ASP A 48 -6.42 -9.06 -0.40
N ASP A 49 -6.25 -8.61 0.85
CA ASP A 49 -7.27 -7.83 1.56
C ASP A 49 -7.44 -6.43 0.96
N LYS A 50 -6.37 -5.77 0.51
CA LYS A 50 -6.44 -4.47 -0.18
C LYS A 50 -7.11 -4.58 -1.54
N ALA A 51 -6.76 -5.60 -2.33
CA ALA A 51 -7.42 -5.88 -3.60
C ALA A 51 -8.92 -6.16 -3.37
N ARG A 52 -9.27 -7.04 -2.41
CA ARG A 52 -10.67 -7.30 -2.04
C ARG A 52 -11.40 -6.06 -1.51
N ALA A 53 -10.74 -5.22 -0.72
CA ALA A 53 -11.34 -3.99 -0.20
C ALA A 53 -11.59 -2.97 -1.31
N LEU A 54 -10.66 -2.85 -2.28
CA LEU A 54 -10.84 -2.01 -3.45
C LEU A 54 -11.99 -2.50 -4.32
N ASP A 55 -12.05 -3.80 -4.61
CA ASP A 55 -13.15 -4.40 -5.37
C ASP A 55 -14.49 -4.20 -4.64
N ALA A 56 -14.52 -4.38 -3.32
CA ALA A 56 -15.70 -4.12 -2.51
C ALA A 56 -16.15 -2.65 -2.60
N LEU A 57 -15.20 -1.71 -2.53
CA LEU A 57 -15.48 -0.27 -2.61
C LEU A 57 -15.99 0.14 -4.01
N LEU A 58 -15.42 -0.40 -5.08
CA LEU A 58 -15.87 -0.16 -6.45
C LEU A 58 -17.22 -0.82 -6.75
N ALA A 59 -17.54 -1.92 -6.07
CA ALA A 59 -18.82 -2.59 -6.18
C ALA A 59 -19.91 -1.95 -5.31
N MET A 60 -19.59 -0.98 -4.44
CA MET A 60 -20.60 -0.27 -3.68
C MET A 60 -21.51 0.51 -4.65
N PRO A 61 -22.83 0.28 -4.61
CA PRO A 61 -23.75 1.06 -5.40
C PRO A 61 -23.63 2.53 -4.97
N VAL A 62 -23.24 3.38 -5.91
CA VAL A 62 -23.27 4.82 -5.70
C VAL A 62 -24.73 5.20 -5.84
N ASP A 63 -25.39 5.51 -4.72
CA ASP A 63 -26.70 6.13 -4.76
C ASP A 63 -26.54 7.42 -5.56
N GLY A 64 -27.09 7.45 -6.78
CA GLY A 64 -26.97 8.53 -7.76
C GLY A 64 -27.69 9.82 -7.34
N GLY A 65 -27.69 10.14 -6.05
CA GLY A 65 -28.10 11.42 -5.54
C GLY A 65 -27.21 12.52 -6.09
N VAL A 66 -27.83 13.67 -6.37
CA VAL A 66 -27.12 14.94 -6.58
C VAL A 66 -26.13 15.08 -5.43
N GLY A 67 -24.84 15.02 -5.73
CA GLY A 67 -23.80 15.07 -4.70
C GLY A 67 -24.08 16.26 -3.78
N GLU A 68 -23.99 16.02 -2.46
CA GLU A 68 -24.12 17.10 -1.48
C GLU A 68 -23.24 18.27 -1.90
N ASP A 69 -23.80 19.48 -1.81
CA ASP A 69 -22.99 20.68 -1.99
C ASP A 69 -21.81 20.61 -1.01
N TRP A 70 -20.62 20.90 -1.52
CA TRP A 70 -19.38 20.77 -0.76
C TRP A 70 -19.44 21.55 0.55
N ASP A 71 -20.07 22.72 0.52
CA ASP A 71 -20.22 23.57 1.70
C ASP A 71 -21.14 22.95 2.77
N ASP A 72 -22.12 22.13 2.37
CA ASP A 72 -23.02 21.44 3.29
C ASP A 72 -22.36 20.20 3.90
N ALA A 73 -21.70 19.39 3.07
CA ALA A 73 -20.93 18.22 3.54
C ALA A 73 -19.81 18.64 4.50
N LYS A 74 -19.10 19.72 4.18
CA LYS A 74 -18.06 20.29 5.05
C LYS A 74 -18.64 20.73 6.39
N ARG A 75 -19.78 21.43 6.39
CA ARG A 75 -20.43 21.93 7.61
C ARG A 75 -20.90 20.79 8.51
N ALA A 76 -21.32 19.66 7.94
CA ALA A 76 -21.71 18.47 8.71
C ALA A 76 -20.51 17.75 9.36
N LEU A 77 -19.32 17.85 8.75
CA LEU A 77 -18.08 17.21 9.26
C LEU A 77 -17.30 18.09 10.23
N GLU A 78 -17.52 19.40 10.23
CA GLU A 78 -16.86 20.31 11.18
C GLU A 78 -17.42 20.08 12.60
N PRO A 79 -16.57 19.76 13.59
CA PRO A 79 -17.04 19.57 14.95
C PRO A 79 -17.62 20.88 15.47
N THR A 80 -18.90 20.88 15.83
CA THR A 80 -19.52 21.99 16.57
C THR A 80 -18.78 22.10 17.89
N GLY A 81 -17.99 23.16 18.08
CA GLY A 81 -17.04 23.32 19.18
C GLY A 81 -17.68 23.26 20.57
N GLY A 82 -17.88 22.05 21.09
CA GLY A 82 -18.51 21.79 22.38
C GLY A 82 -18.05 20.51 23.09
N ASP A 83 -17.56 19.48 22.39
CA ASP A 83 -17.23 18.18 23.02
C ASP A 83 -15.72 17.93 23.18
N TYR A 84 -15.02 18.92 23.75
CA TYR A 84 -13.74 18.69 24.43
C TYR A 84 -13.84 19.28 25.85
N ALA A 85 -14.62 18.61 26.71
CA ALA A 85 -14.65 18.87 28.16
C ALA A 85 -14.23 17.60 28.91
#